data_AF-V7BG96-F1
#
_entry.id   AF-V7BG96-F1
#
_cell.length_a   1.000
_cell.length_b   1.000
_cell.length_c   1.000
_cell.angle_alpha   90.00
_cell.angle_beta   90.00
_cell.angle_gamma   90.00
#
_symmetry.space_group_name_H-M   'P 1'
#
loop_
_entity.id
_entity.type
_entity.pdbx_description
1 polymer ?
#
loop_
_entity_poly.entity_id
_entity_poly.type
_entity_poly.pdbx_seq_one_letter_code
_entity_poly.pdbx_strand_id
1 'polypeptide(L)'
;MNFSTITIFLYFFVINFALLQSANIDISKFGGKPNGDISKALTSAWAEACSSTTASKIVIPSGTYQMTHVEVKGPCKAPIEIQVDGTIKAPPKPEDVSGEQWLRIGYVDQLTMSGNG
;
A
#
# COMPACT_ATOMS: atom_id res chain seq x y z
N MET A 1 -27.62 -14.00 -26.23
CA MET A 1 -26.50 -14.12 -25.26
C MET A 1 -26.89 -15.23 -24.30
N ASN A 2 -26.31 -16.42 -24.42
CA ASN A 2 -26.78 -17.58 -23.66
C ASN A 2 -26.26 -17.51 -22.22
N PHE A 3 -27.05 -17.96 -21.25
CA PHE A 3 -26.67 -17.98 -19.83
C PHE A 3 -25.30 -18.64 -19.59
N SER A 4 -25.01 -19.70 -20.36
CA SER A 4 -23.72 -20.41 -20.36
C SER A 4 -22.54 -19.55 -20.84
N THR A 5 -22.76 -18.62 -21.77
CA THR A 5 -21.72 -17.71 -22.25
C THR A 5 -21.36 -16.66 -21.19
N ILE A 6 -22.36 -16.20 -20.42
CA ILE A 6 -22.17 -15.24 -19.32
C ILE A 6 -21.37 -15.88 -18.19
N THR A 7 -21.70 -17.12 -17.80
CA THR A 7 -20.96 -17.83 -16.75
C THR A 7 -19.50 -18.11 -17.12
N ILE A 8 -19.22 -18.49 -18.38
CA ILE A 8 -17.84 -18.68 -18.86
C ILE A 8 -17.09 -17.34 -18.82
N PHE A 9 -17.71 -16.26 -19.26
CA PHE A 9 -17.08 -14.94 -19.29
C PHE A 9 -16.79 -14.41 -17.88
N LEU A 10 -17.73 -14.58 -16.94
CA LEU A 10 -17.53 -14.25 -15.52
C LEU A 10 -16.41 -15.09 -14.90
N TYR A 11 -16.35 -16.39 -15.21
CA TYR A 11 -15.30 -17.28 -14.71
C TYR A 11 -13.92 -16.88 -15.24
N PHE A 12 -13.80 -16.57 -16.54
CA PHE A 12 -12.58 -16.05 -17.13
C PHE A 12 -12.16 -14.70 -16.52
N PHE A 13 -13.12 -13.79 -16.28
CA PHE A 13 -12.85 -12.51 -15.63
C PHE A 13 -12.34 -12.69 -14.20
N VAL A 14 -12.95 -13.58 -13.42
CA VAL A 14 -12.51 -13.91 -12.05
C VAL A 14 -11.10 -14.51 -12.04
N ILE A 15 -10.77 -15.40 -12.97
CA ILE A 15 -9.43 -16.01 -13.07
C ILE A 15 -8.37 -14.95 -13.38
N ASN A 16 -8.61 -14.07 -14.34
CA ASN A 16 -7.65 -13.01 -14.68
C ASN A 16 -7.39 -12.07 -13.49
N PHE A 17 -8.43 -11.78 -12.70
CA PHE A 17 -8.29 -10.97 -11.49
C PHE A 17 -7.46 -11.67 -10.40
N ALA A 18 -7.63 -12.99 -10.24
CA ALA A 18 -6.90 -13.79 -9.24
C ALA A 18 -5.42 -14.06 -9.61
N LEU A 19 -5.06 -14.00 -10.89
CA LEU A 19 -3.69 -14.26 -11.37
C LEU A 19 -2.77 -13.03 -11.38
N LEU A 20 -3.22 -11.87 -10.91
CA LEU A 20 -2.34 -10.73 -10.64
C LEU A 20 -1.42 -11.07 -9.47
N GLN A 21 -0.26 -11.62 -9.77
CA GLN A 21 0.75 -11.93 -8.77
C GLN A 21 1.32 -10.62 -8.22
N SER A 22 0.82 -10.20 -7.06
CA SER A 22 1.33 -9.00 -6.40
C SER A 22 2.61 -9.30 -5.62
N ALA A 23 3.65 -8.52 -5.83
CA ALA A 23 4.86 -8.61 -4.99
C ALA A 23 4.56 -8.12 -3.57
N ASN A 24 4.77 -8.97 -2.56
CA ASN A 24 4.61 -8.58 -1.15
C ASN A 24 5.88 -7.90 -0.60
N ILE A 25 5.73 -6.64 -0.23
CA ILE A 25 6.77 -5.74 0.26
C ILE A 25 6.46 -5.42 1.72
N ASP A 26 6.98 -6.27 2.62
CA ASP A 26 6.85 -6.05 4.07
C ASP A 26 7.74 -4.88 4.53
N ILE A 27 7.19 -3.95 5.31
CA ILE A 27 7.94 -2.78 5.80
C ILE A 27 9.14 -3.14 6.68
N SER A 28 9.18 -4.34 7.27
CA SER A 28 10.31 -4.82 8.07
C SER A 28 11.60 -4.98 7.26
N LYS A 29 11.48 -5.21 5.95
CA LYS A 29 12.62 -5.21 5.01
C LYS A 29 13.35 -3.87 5.01
N PHE A 30 12.66 -2.79 5.36
CA PHE A 30 13.20 -1.42 5.42
C PHE A 30 13.37 -0.92 6.87
N GLY A 31 13.40 -1.84 7.84
CA GLY A 31 13.59 -1.52 9.26
C GLY A 31 12.31 -1.06 9.98
N GLY A 32 11.14 -1.17 9.34
CA GLY A 32 9.85 -0.93 9.99
C GLY A 32 9.60 -1.95 11.10
N LYS A 33 9.26 -1.48 12.30
CA LYS A 33 9.00 -2.34 13.46
C LYS A 33 7.95 -1.72 14.38
N PRO A 34 7.17 -2.53 15.11
CA PRO A 34 6.25 -2.02 16.11
C PRO A 34 6.95 -1.12 17.14
N ASN A 35 6.20 -0.15 17.65
CA ASN A 35 6.63 0.90 18.57
C ASN A 35 7.76 1.81 18.04
N GLY A 36 8.09 1.73 16.75
CA GLY A 36 9.02 2.61 16.06
C GLY A 36 8.35 3.52 15.04
N ASP A 37 9.06 4.55 14.62
CA ASP A 37 8.69 5.39 13.47
C ASP A 37 8.91 4.62 12.17
N ILE A 38 7.84 4.43 11.38
CA ILE A 38 7.87 3.70 10.10
C ILE A 38 7.94 4.61 8.88
N SER A 39 8.05 5.93 9.01
CA SER A 39 7.98 6.88 7.90
C SER A 39 9.02 6.61 6.82
N LYS A 40 10.28 6.35 7.23
CA LYS A 40 11.35 5.96 6.32
C LYS A 40 11.12 4.58 5.71
N ALA A 41 10.60 3.63 6.48
CA ALA A 41 10.33 2.28 6.01
C ALA A 41 9.22 2.29 4.95
N LEU A 42 8.13 3.01 5.20
CA LEU A 42 7.01 3.20 4.27
C LEU A 42 7.46 3.92 2.99
N THR A 43 8.26 4.98 3.11
CA THR A 43 8.80 5.70 1.95
C THR A 43 9.71 4.82 1.09
N SER A 44 10.51 3.96 1.72
CA SER A 44 11.41 3.03 1.01
C SER A 44 10.63 1.90 0.34
N ALA A 45 9.65 1.33 1.04
CA ALA A 45 8.73 0.33 0.48
C ALA A 45 7.94 0.89 -0.70
N TRP A 46 7.48 2.16 -0.59
CA TRP A 46 6.83 2.87 -1.68
C TRP A 46 7.74 3.02 -2.90
N ALA A 47 9.00 3.43 -2.71
CA ALA A 47 9.95 3.58 -3.81
C ALA A 47 10.18 2.25 -4.56
N GLU A 48 10.31 1.13 -3.83
CA GLU A 48 10.41 -0.20 -4.41
C GLU A 48 9.14 -0.55 -5.20
N ALA A 49 7.97 -0.45 -4.57
CA ALA A 49 6.68 -0.74 -5.18
C ALA A 49 6.42 0.09 -6.45
N CYS A 50 6.69 1.40 -6.38
CA CYS A 50 6.43 2.33 -7.48
C CYS A 50 7.34 2.12 -8.69
N SER A 51 8.55 1.59 -8.45
CA SER A 51 9.50 1.24 -9.51
C SER A 51 9.21 -0.11 -10.17
N SER A 52 8.37 -0.96 -9.55
CA SER A 52 8.01 -2.29 -10.01
C SER A 52 7.14 -2.24 -11.27
N THR A 53 7.43 -3.10 -12.23
CA THR A 53 6.61 -3.28 -13.44
C THR A 53 5.44 -4.26 -13.22
N THR A 54 5.32 -4.83 -12.02
CA THR A 54 4.21 -5.70 -11.62
C THR A 54 3.50 -5.11 -10.41
N ALA A 55 2.21 -5.46 -10.26
CA ALA A 55 1.42 -5.01 -9.13
C ALA A 55 2.13 -5.35 -7.80
N SER A 56 2.09 -4.44 -6.84
CA SER A 56 2.83 -4.57 -5.59
C SER A 56 1.93 -4.30 -4.39
N LYS A 57 2.17 -5.01 -3.30
CA LYS A 57 1.48 -4.86 -2.03
C LYS A 57 2.48 -4.51 -0.94
N ILE A 58 2.40 -3.30 -0.41
CA ILE A 58 3.13 -2.88 0.77
C ILE A 58 2.36 -3.37 2.00
N VAL A 59 3.00 -4.16 2.85
CA VAL A 59 2.37 -4.77 4.02
C VAL A 59 2.89 -4.11 5.29
N ILE A 60 1.98 -3.54 6.07
CA ILE A 60 2.20 -3.09 7.45
C ILE A 60 1.51 -4.13 8.35
N PRO A 61 2.27 -5.07 8.95
CA PRO A 61 1.69 -6.13 9.75
C PRO A 61 0.98 -5.63 11.00
N SER A 62 0.28 -6.52 11.70
CA SER A 62 -0.31 -6.18 13.00
C SER A 62 0.74 -5.71 14.01
N GLY A 63 0.39 -4.64 14.72
CA GLY A 63 1.26 -3.94 15.65
C GLY A 63 0.77 -2.52 15.90
N THR A 64 1.52 -1.75 16.67
CA THR A 64 1.34 -0.30 16.78
C THR A 64 2.60 0.36 16.27
N TYR A 65 2.47 1.36 15.41
CA TYR A 65 3.57 2.07 14.77
C TYR A 65 3.40 3.57 14.98
N GLN A 66 4.50 4.31 14.89
CA GLN A 66 4.46 5.76 14.81
C GLN A 66 4.77 6.15 13.37
N MET A 67 4.22 7.25 12.89
CA MET A 67 4.57 7.80 11.60
C MET A 67 4.55 9.32 11.70
N THR A 68 5.65 9.96 11.34
CA THR A 68 5.73 11.40 11.11
C THR A 68 5.21 11.72 9.70
N HIS A 69 5.43 12.93 9.17
CA HIS A 69 4.98 13.24 7.81
C HIS A 69 5.59 12.29 6.76
N VAL A 70 4.72 11.73 5.92
CA VAL A 70 5.10 10.96 4.73
C VAL A 70 4.46 11.60 3.51
N GLU A 71 5.29 11.95 2.53
CA GLU A 71 4.85 12.34 1.19
C GLU A 71 5.45 11.37 0.16
N VAL A 72 4.58 10.71 -0.59
CA VAL A 72 4.94 9.80 -1.67
C VAL A 72 4.21 10.16 -2.95
N LYS A 73 4.86 9.93 -4.09
CA LYS A 73 4.36 10.35 -5.40
C LYS A 73 4.51 9.25 -6.44
N GLY A 74 3.62 9.25 -7.42
CA GLY A 74 3.81 8.60 -8.71
C GLY A 74 4.34 9.56 -9.78
N PRO A 75 4.19 9.23 -11.07
CA PRO A 75 3.50 8.05 -11.59
C PRO A 75 4.25 6.75 -11.26
N CYS A 76 3.51 5.72 -10.85
CA CYS A 76 4.05 4.39 -10.61
C CYS A 76 3.82 3.49 -11.82
N LYS A 77 4.74 2.54 -12.07
CA LYS A 77 4.70 1.72 -13.29
C LYS A 77 3.62 0.63 -13.27
N ALA A 78 3.09 0.32 -12.10
CA ALA A 78 2.07 -0.69 -11.88
C ALA A 78 1.18 -0.33 -10.66
N PRO A 79 0.02 -0.99 -10.49
CA PRO A 79 -0.85 -0.78 -9.32
C PRO A 79 -0.14 -1.06 -7.99
N ILE A 80 -0.47 -0.27 -6.97
CA ILE A 80 0.05 -0.44 -5.60
C ILE A 80 -1.11 -0.62 -4.64
N GLU A 81 -1.00 -1.63 -3.78
CA GLU A 81 -1.84 -1.81 -2.59
C GLU A 81 -1.03 -1.46 -1.34
N ILE A 82 -1.58 -0.63 -0.46
CA ILE A 82 -1.08 -0.47 0.91
C ILE A 82 -2.03 -1.27 1.82
N GLN A 83 -1.56 -2.40 2.34
CA GLN A 83 -2.30 -3.21 3.31
C GLN A 83 -1.83 -2.86 4.73
N VAL A 84 -2.74 -2.34 5.54
CA VAL A 84 -2.50 -1.95 6.93
C VAL A 84 -3.29 -2.87 7.85
N ASP A 85 -2.58 -3.78 8.53
CA ASP A 85 -3.15 -4.70 9.51
C ASP A 85 -2.85 -4.28 10.96
N GLY A 86 -2.25 -3.10 11.15
CA GLY A 86 -1.75 -2.62 12.43
C GLY A 86 -1.91 -1.10 12.56
N THR A 87 -2.04 -0.62 13.78
CA THR A 87 -2.35 0.80 14.03
C THR A 87 -1.16 1.72 13.78
N ILE A 88 -1.31 2.69 12.88
CA ILE A 88 -0.34 3.78 12.69
C ILE A 88 -0.78 4.99 13.51
N LYS A 89 0.07 5.46 14.43
CA LYS A 89 -0.19 6.63 15.27
C LYS A 89 0.45 7.87 14.68
N ALA A 90 -0.36 8.91 14.54
CA ALA A 90 0.12 10.25 14.25
C ALA A 90 0.93 10.81 15.43
N PRO A 91 1.80 11.81 15.19
CA PRO A 91 2.45 12.54 16.25
C PRO A 91 1.41 13.18 17.19
N PRO A 92 1.71 13.31 18.49
CA PRO A 92 0.72 13.73 19.50
C PRO A 92 0.27 15.17 19.32
N LYS A 93 1.07 16.01 18.65
CA LYS A 93 0.74 17.39 18.37
C LYS A 93 0.81 17.66 16.86
N PRO A 94 -0.08 18.50 16.31
CA PRO A 94 -0.02 18.88 14.90
C PRO A 94 1.32 19.51 14.48
N GLU A 95 1.96 20.27 15.37
CA GLU A 95 3.29 20.88 15.14
C GLU A 95 4.40 19.86 14.89
N ASP A 96 4.26 18.63 15.40
CA ASP A 96 5.24 17.55 15.26
C ASP A 96 5.13 16.82 13.92
N VAL A 97 4.06 17.05 13.14
CA VAL A 97 3.87 16.44 11.82
C VAL A 97 4.97 16.91 10.86
N SER A 98 5.58 18.09 11.05
CA SER A 98 6.61 18.63 10.14
C SER A 98 6.13 18.84 8.69
N GLY A 99 4.81 18.94 8.48
CA GLY A 99 4.16 19.18 7.19
C GLY A 99 2.67 19.50 7.34
N GLU A 100 2.03 20.00 6.28
CA GLU A 100 0.59 20.35 6.31
C GLU A 100 -0.33 19.13 6.35
N GLN A 101 0.16 17.98 5.89
CA GLN A 101 -0.59 16.74 5.75
C GLN A 101 0.18 15.62 6.43
N TRP A 102 -0.48 14.73 7.17
CA TRP A 102 0.22 13.64 7.85
C TRP A 102 0.71 12.54 6.90
N LEU A 103 -0.13 12.17 5.93
CA LEU A 103 0.20 11.29 4.81
C LEU A 103 -0.30 11.94 3.52
N ARG A 104 0.58 12.11 2.54
CA ARG A 104 0.23 12.61 1.20
C ARG A 104 0.66 11.60 0.15
N ILE A 105 -0.31 11.11 -0.62
CA ILE A 105 -0.08 10.25 -1.79
C ILE A 105 -0.58 11.00 -3.02
N GLY A 106 0.31 11.33 -3.95
CA GLY A 106 -0.03 12.18 -5.10
C GLY A 106 0.39 11.60 -6.45
N TYR A 107 -0.38 11.89 -7.50
CA TYR A 107 -0.06 11.51 -8.89
C TYR A 107 0.07 9.99 -9.12
N VAL A 108 -0.82 9.20 -8.52
CA VAL A 108 -0.81 7.73 -8.59
C VAL A 108 -2.10 7.24 -9.23
N ASP A 109 -1.97 6.30 -10.17
CA ASP A 109 -3.09 5.56 -10.74
C ASP A 109 -3.23 4.20 -10.04
N GLN A 110 -4.48 3.72 -9.87
CA GLN A 110 -4.78 2.38 -9.35
C GLN A 110 -4.16 2.08 -7.97
N LEU A 111 -4.27 3.04 -7.04
CA LEU A 111 -3.93 2.85 -5.63
C LEU A 111 -5.09 2.16 -4.89
N THR A 112 -4.76 1.12 -4.14
CA THR A 112 -5.68 0.46 -3.19
C THR A 112 -5.16 0.63 -1.76
N MET A 113 -6.06 0.88 -0.82
CA MET A 113 -5.77 0.81 0.62
C MET A 113 -6.70 -0.23 1.24
N SER A 114 -6.13 -1.14 2.03
CA SER A 114 -6.83 -2.32 2.58
C SER A 114 -6.28 -2.67 3.96
N GLY A 115 -6.85 -3.70 4.58
CA GLY A 115 -6.36 -4.31 5.82
C GLY A 115 -7.30 -4.13 7.01
N ASN A 116 -6.85 -4.61 8.17
CA ASN A 116 -7.66 -4.71 9.39
C ASN A 116 -7.47 -3.56 10.40
N GLY A 117 -6.58 -2.59 10.13
CA GLY A 117 -6.39 -1.43 11.02
C GLY A 117 -5.31 -0.47 10.56
#